data_AF-A0A4P6G3E8-F1
#
_entry.id   AF-A0A4P6G3E8-F1
#
_cell.length_a   1.000
_cell.length_b   1.000
_cell.length_c   1.000
_cell.angle_alpha   90.00
_cell.angle_beta   90.00
_cell.angle_gamma   90.00
#
_symmetry.space_group_name_H-M   'P 1'
#
loop_
_entity.id
_entity.type
_entity.pdbx_description
1 polymer ?
#
loop_
_entity_poly.entity_id
_entity_poly.type
_entity_poly.pdbx_seq_one_letter_code
_entity_poly.pdbx_strand_id
1 'polypeptide(L)'
;MTNATTKSTPFARCDHVDHHLFAVQPDIQLLDALEHASVYLSCAEALAHQAPTATRPEHKASLRWASQQMLGTARSLVQASIDGLHVAQAGGEA
;
A
#
# COMPACT_ATOMS: atom_id res chain seq x y z
N MET A 1 10.33 -17.24 -16.06
CA MET A 1 9.45 -16.31 -15.31
C MET A 1 10.29 -15.08 -15.02
N THR A 2 9.87 -13.90 -15.47
CA THR A 2 10.57 -12.64 -15.18
C THR A 2 10.67 -12.47 -13.67
N ASN A 3 11.90 -12.37 -13.15
CA ASN A 3 12.17 -12.15 -11.73
C ASN A 3 11.92 -10.68 -11.37
N ALA A 4 10.68 -10.25 -11.59
CA ALA A 4 10.27 -8.89 -11.34
C ALA A 4 10.16 -8.67 -9.83
N THR A 5 10.56 -7.49 -9.40
CA THR A 5 10.57 -7.08 -7.99
C THR A 5 9.94 -5.72 -7.84
N THR A 6 9.48 -5.41 -6.63
CA THR A 6 8.95 -4.09 -6.29
C THR A 6 9.93 -2.97 -6.63
N LYS A 7 9.40 -1.80 -6.95
CA LYS A 7 10.18 -0.56 -7.08
C LYS A 7 9.94 0.37 -5.90
N SER A 8 10.95 1.22 -5.64
CA SER A 8 10.85 2.23 -4.59
C SER A 8 9.72 3.19 -4.94
N THR A 9 8.65 3.13 -4.15
CA THR A 9 7.42 3.90 -4.39
C THR A 9 7.12 4.73 -3.16
N PRO A 10 7.34 6.05 -3.19
CA PRO A 10 7.04 6.94 -2.08
C PRO A 10 5.55 7.01 -1.77
N PHE A 11 5.18 7.03 -0.49
CA PHE A 11 3.79 7.14 -0.04
C PHE A 11 3.68 7.85 1.31
N ALA A 12 2.45 8.14 1.76
CA ALA A 12 2.15 9.00 2.90
C ALA A 12 2.81 10.38 2.76
N ARG A 13 2.23 11.22 1.88
CA ARG A 13 2.66 12.60 1.70
C ARG A 13 2.58 13.35 3.03
N CYS A 14 3.63 14.08 3.37
CA CYS A 14 3.61 14.98 4.51
C CYS A 14 3.00 16.31 4.09
N ASP A 15 1.98 16.81 4.79
CA ASP A 15 1.28 18.04 4.38
C ASP A 15 2.14 19.32 4.52
N HIS A 16 3.25 19.24 5.27
CA HIS A 16 4.10 20.39 5.59
C HIS A 16 5.38 20.48 4.76
N VAL A 17 5.68 19.46 3.95
CA VAL A 17 6.88 19.42 3.10
C VAL A 17 6.56 18.67 1.81
N ASP A 18 7.21 19.01 0.69
CA ASP A 18 7.02 18.27 -0.57
C ASP A 18 7.80 16.94 -0.58
N HIS A 19 7.63 16.16 0.49
CA HIS A 19 8.27 14.88 0.72
C HIS A 19 7.25 13.84 1.23
N HIS A 20 7.58 12.59 0.96
CA HIS A 20 6.86 11.42 1.45
C HIS A 20 7.54 10.88 2.71
N LEU A 21 6.75 10.41 3.67
CA LEU A 21 7.27 9.87 4.93
C LEU A 21 7.83 8.46 4.76
N PHE A 22 7.29 7.69 3.81
CA PHE A 22 7.64 6.29 3.61
C PHE A 22 7.86 6.01 2.12
N ALA A 23 8.54 4.90 1.86
CA ALA A 23 8.63 4.31 0.54
C ALA A 23 8.53 2.79 0.65
N VAL A 24 7.92 2.16 -0.36
CA VAL A 24 7.99 0.70 -0.49
C VAL A 24 9.44 0.29 -0.72
N GLN A 25 9.89 -0.74 -0.01
CA GLN A 25 11.23 -1.30 -0.21
C GLN A 25 11.31 -1.90 -1.63
N PRO A 26 12.32 -1.53 -2.45
CA PRO A 26 12.53 -2.18 -3.74
C PRO A 26 13.06 -3.61 -3.55
N ASP A 27 13.10 -4.35 -4.66
CA ASP A 27 13.78 -5.65 -4.74
C ASP A 27 13.12 -6.77 -3.91
N ILE A 28 11.86 -6.59 -3.53
CA ILE A 28 11.01 -7.62 -2.93
C ILE A 28 10.25 -8.35 -4.04
N GLN A 29 10.09 -9.66 -3.91
CA GLN A 29 9.31 -10.45 -4.87
C GLN A 29 7.87 -9.94 -4.94
N LEU A 30 7.34 -9.83 -6.16
CA LEU A 30 6.00 -9.26 -6.38
C LEU A 30 4.90 -10.06 -5.67
N LEU A 31 5.03 -11.39 -5.63
CA LEU A 31 4.04 -12.24 -4.97
C LEU A 31 3.96 -11.90 -3.47
N ASP A 32 5.11 -11.86 -2.79
CA ASP A 32 5.18 -11.53 -1.35
C ASP A 32 4.58 -10.13 -1.09
N ALA A 33 4.88 -9.15 -1.95
CA ALA A 33 4.34 -7.80 -1.83
C ALA A 33 2.82 -7.75 -2.03
N LEU A 34 2.28 -8.50 -2.99
CA LEU A 34 0.84 -8.56 -3.28
C LEU A 34 0.06 -9.34 -2.22
N GLU A 35 0.64 -10.40 -1.64
CA GLU A 35 0.07 -11.10 -0.49
C GLU A 35 -0.10 -10.14 0.69
N HIS A 36 0.92 -9.34 0.99
CA HIS A 36 0.81 -8.31 2.03
C HIS A 36 -0.21 -7.23 1.67
N ALA A 37 -0.25 -6.78 0.41
CA ALA A 37 -1.27 -5.83 -0.04
C ALA A 37 -2.69 -6.35 0.20
N SER A 38 -2.94 -7.64 -0.06
CA SER A 38 -4.22 -8.30 0.21
C SER A 38 -4.60 -8.29 1.70
N VAL A 39 -3.63 -8.55 2.59
CA VAL A 39 -3.84 -8.46 4.04
C VAL A 39 -4.21 -7.04 4.45
N TYR A 40 -3.48 -6.03 3.97
CA TYR A 40 -3.78 -4.63 4.25
C TYR A 40 -5.18 -4.22 3.75
N LEU A 41 -5.58 -4.66 2.56
CA LEU A 41 -6.93 -4.41 2.02
C LEU A 41 -8.01 -5.06 2.89
N SER A 42 -7.82 -6.31 3.30
CA SER A 42 -8.76 -7.03 4.17
C SER A 42 -8.90 -6.33 5.53
N CYS A 43 -7.80 -5.87 6.11
CA CYS A 43 -7.82 -5.09 7.35
C CYS A 43 -8.52 -3.74 7.15
N ALA A 44 -8.24 -3.04 6.06
CA ALA A 44 -8.87 -1.76 5.75
C ALA A 44 -10.39 -1.91 5.63
N GLU A 45 -10.86 -2.97 4.96
CA GLU A 45 -12.27 -3.30 4.80
C GLU A 45 -12.93 -3.61 6.15
N ALA A 46 -12.34 -4.48 6.98
CA ALA A 46 -12.88 -4.82 8.29
C ALA A 46 -13.04 -3.58 9.18
N LEU A 47 -12.02 -2.71 9.22
CA LEU A 47 -12.05 -1.46 9.98
C LEU A 47 -13.12 -0.49 9.45
N ALA A 48 -13.28 -0.40 8.13
CA ALA A 48 -14.31 0.44 7.50
C ALA A 48 -15.72 -0.03 7.86
N HIS A 49 -15.96 -1.34 7.90
CA HIS A 49 -17.24 -1.93 8.29
C HIS A 49 -17.54 -1.76 9.79
N GLN A 50 -16.50 -1.78 10.64
CA GLN A 50 -16.65 -1.57 12.09
C GLN A 50 -16.84 -0.09 12.47
N ALA A 51 -16.30 0.85 11.69
CA ALA A 51 -16.34 2.26 12.06
C ALA A 51 -17.76 2.83 12.29
N PRO A 52 -18.79 2.53 11.47
CA PRO A 52 -20.16 3.02 11.69
C PRO A 52 -20.79 2.51 12.98
N THR A 53 -20.47 1.29 13.41
CA THR A 53 -21.07 0.63 14.59
C THR A 53 -20.46 1.10 15.91
N ALA A 54 -19.32 1.80 15.87
CA ALA A 54 -18.70 2.40 17.04
C ALA A 54 -19.59 3.50 17.65
N THR A 55 -19.86 3.38 18.96
CA THR A 55 -20.68 4.31 19.73
C THR A 55 -19.92 5.58 20.13
N ARG A 56 -18.61 5.46 20.37
CA ARG A 56 -17.75 6.57 20.79
C ARG A 56 -17.17 7.32 19.59
N PRO A 57 -17.35 8.65 19.48
CA PRO A 57 -16.87 9.43 18.34
C PRO A 57 -15.36 9.31 18.09
N GLU A 58 -14.55 9.32 19.14
CA GLU A 58 -13.10 9.18 19.07
C GLU A 58 -12.69 7.80 18.54
N HIS A 59 -13.40 6.75 18.97
CA HIS A 59 -13.14 5.39 18.49
C HIS A 59 -13.51 5.25 17.00
N LYS A 60 -14.64 5.84 16.58
CA LYS A 60 -15.07 5.91 15.18
C LYS A 60 -14.03 6.62 14.30
N ALA A 61 -13.49 7.74 14.79
CA ALA A 61 -12.45 8.48 14.08
C ALA A 61 -11.16 7.65 13.93
N SER A 62 -10.71 6.99 15.00
CA SER A 62 -9.52 6.13 14.97
C SER A 62 -9.67 4.94 14.02
N LEU A 63 -10.84 4.28 13.99
CA LEU A 63 -11.09 3.17 13.05
C LEU A 63 -11.04 3.63 11.59
N ARG A 64 -11.67 4.78 11.29
CA ARG A 64 -11.63 5.36 9.94
C ARG A 64 -10.20 5.74 9.55
N TRP A 65 -9.48 6.40 10.44
CA TRP A 65 -8.09 6.79 10.18
C TRP A 65 -7.23 5.55 9.91
N ALA A 66 -7.31 4.53 10.76
CA ALA A 66 -6.57 3.29 10.59
C ALA A 66 -6.92 2.59 9.27
N SER A 67 -8.20 2.51 8.91
CA SER A 67 -8.65 1.98 7.61
C SER A 67 -8.01 2.72 6.44
N GLN A 68 -7.97 4.06 6.47
CA GLN A 68 -7.33 4.86 5.43
C GLN A 68 -5.82 4.64 5.35
N GLN A 69 -5.13 4.49 6.49
CA GLN A 69 -3.69 4.18 6.49
C GLN A 69 -3.43 2.81 5.85
N MET A 70 -4.20 1.78 6.23
CA MET A 70 -4.07 0.43 5.66
C MET A 70 -4.30 0.43 4.14
N LEU A 71 -5.32 1.17 3.69
CA LEU A 71 -5.62 1.33 2.26
C LEU A 71 -4.51 2.07 1.51
N GLY A 72 -3.92 3.12 2.11
CA GLY A 72 -2.79 3.84 1.55
C GLY A 72 -1.56 2.94 1.38
N THR A 73 -1.23 2.13 2.39
CA THR A 73 -0.12 1.17 2.33
C THR A 73 -0.36 0.10 1.26
N ALA A 74 -1.56 -0.50 1.21
CA ALA A 74 -1.91 -1.48 0.20
C ALA A 74 -1.75 -0.94 -1.24
N ARG A 75 -2.27 0.27 -1.49
CA ARG A 75 -2.14 0.92 -2.81
C ARG A 75 -0.68 1.13 -3.20
N SER A 76 0.15 1.49 -2.24
CA SER A 76 1.58 1.73 -2.48
C SER A 76 2.31 0.44 -2.83
N LEU A 77 2.00 -0.67 -2.16
CA LEU A 77 2.52 -2.00 -2.51
C LEU A 77 2.09 -2.44 -3.91
N VAL A 78 0.81 -2.24 -4.25
CA VAL A 78 0.30 -2.56 -5.60
C VAL A 78 1.00 -1.71 -6.66
N GLN A 79 1.15 -0.40 -6.43
CA GLN A 79 1.83 0.48 -7.38
C GLN A 79 3.30 0.10 -7.56
N ALA A 80 4.02 -0.15 -6.46
CA ALA A 80 5.40 -0.63 -6.50
C ALA A 80 5.57 -1.93 -7.30
N SER A 81 4.57 -2.82 -7.21
CA SER A 81 4.56 -4.07 -7.95
C SER A 81 4.27 -3.87 -9.44
N ILE A 82 3.35 -2.98 -9.79
CA ILE A 82 3.05 -2.60 -11.19
C ILE A 82 4.29 -1.98 -11.84
N ASP A 83 4.96 -1.05 -11.14
CA ASP A 83 6.17 -0.41 -11.64
C ASP A 83 7.30 -1.44 -11.84
N GLY A 84 7.40 -2.41 -10.93
CA GLY A 84 8.28 -3.57 -11.06
C GLY A 84 8.04 -4.39 -12.32
N LEU A 85 6.78 -4.68 -12.63
CA LEU A 85 6.37 -5.40 -13.84
C LEU A 85 6.72 -4.63 -15.11
N HIS A 86 6.40 -3.33 -15.17
CA HIS A 86 6.71 -2.50 -16.34
C HIS A 86 8.22 -2.47 -16.63
N VAL A 87 9.06 -2.36 -15.60
CA VAL A 87 10.52 -2.39 -15.77
C VAL A 87 10.99 -3.76 -16.26
N ALA A 88 10.44 -4.86 -15.73
CA ALA A 88 10.79 -6.20 -16.18
C ALA A 88 10.39 -6.48 -17.64
N GLN A 89 9.26 -5.91 -18.09
CA GLN A 89 8.81 -6.00 -19.48
C GLN A 89 9.73 -5.20 -20.41
N ALA A 90 10.07 -3.96 -20.05
CA ALA A 90 10.97 -3.12 -20.85
C ALA A 90 12.40 -3.69 -20.95
N GLY A 91 12.89 -4.35 -19.89
CA GLY A 91 14.20 -5.01 -19.88
C GLY A 91 14.27 -6.35 -20.61
N GLY A 92 13.12 -6.93 -20.99
CA GLY A 92 13.06 -8.16 -21.79
C GLY A 92 13.02 -7.95 -23.30
N GLU A 93 12.94 -6.69 -23.76
CA GLU A 93 12.88 -6.30 -25.18
C GLU A 93 14.22 -5.75 -25.71
N ALA A 94 15.28 -5.74 -24.89
CA ALA A 94 16.64 -5.30 -25.24
C ALA A 94 17.63 -6.47 -25.30
#